data_AF-A0A0B7NH82-F1
#
_entry.id   AF-A0A0B7NH82-F1
#
_cell.length_a   1.000
_cell.length_b   1.000
_cell.length_c   1.000
_cell.angle_alpha   90.00
_cell.angle_beta   90.00
_cell.angle_gamma   90.00
#
_symmetry.space_group_name_H-M   'P 1'
#
loop_
_entity.id
_entity.type
_entity.pdbx_description
1 polymer ?
#
loop_
_entity_poly.entity_id
_entity_poly.type
_entity_poly.pdbx_seq_one_letter_code
_entity_poly.pdbx_strand_id
1 'polypeptide(L)'
;MASLSDEAIRKVFVELQSKFIQSQQQVNTVKAQIAGKQRERKLAELTRRELDGLDNDTKTYKPIGKMFIQSPLSDMKKHYVDSIAEADTDIKNLEKTQKYWERSASDAEGNLKDILQGPRT
;
A
#
# COMPACT_ATOMS: atom_id res chain seq x y z
N MET A 1 4.59 25.36 -36.23
CA MET A 1 4.55 24.50 -35.04
C MET A 1 5.51 23.37 -35.33
N ALA A 2 6.70 23.39 -34.72
CA ALA A 2 7.81 22.51 -35.11
C ALA A 2 7.37 21.05 -35.03
N SER A 3 7.37 20.35 -36.17
CA SER A 3 7.22 18.91 -36.22
C SER A 3 8.37 18.30 -35.42
N LEU A 4 8.07 17.74 -34.24
CA LEU A 4 9.00 16.83 -33.58
C LEU A 4 9.45 15.80 -34.63
N SER A 5 10.74 15.56 -34.74
CA SER A 5 11.24 14.53 -35.65
C SER A 5 10.66 13.18 -35.24
N ASP A 6 10.37 12.30 -36.20
CA ASP A 6 9.86 10.95 -35.92
C ASP A 6 10.75 10.19 -34.91
N GLU A 7 12.05 10.46 -34.90
CA GLU A 7 13.00 9.91 -33.93
C GLU A 7 12.74 10.43 -32.50
N ALA A 8 12.43 11.72 -32.34
CA ALA A 8 12.08 12.30 -31.04
C ALA A 8 10.75 11.73 -30.52
N ILE A 9 9.75 11.58 -31.40
CA ILE A 9 8.46 10.96 -31.05
C ILE A 9 8.67 9.52 -30.60
N ARG A 10 9.49 8.75 -31.31
CA ARG A 10 9.80 7.36 -30.95
C ARG A 10 10.53 7.24 -29.61
N LYS A 11 11.48 8.13 -29.31
CA LYS A 11 12.17 8.15 -28.00
C LYS A 11 11.20 8.45 -26.86
N VAL A 12 10.38 9.49 -27.00
CA VAL A 12 9.36 9.86 -26.01
C VAL A 12 8.35 8.72 -25.79
N PHE A 13 7.95 8.03 -26.85
CA PHE A 13 7.06 6.87 -26.75
C PHE A 13 7.65 5.74 -25.91
N VAL A 14 8.91 5.38 -26.14
CA VAL A 14 9.60 4.32 -25.39
C VAL A 14 9.74 4.70 -23.91
N GLU A 15 10.09 5.96 -23.63
CA GLU A 15 10.19 6.46 -22.25
C GLU A 15 8.84 6.42 -21.52
N LEU A 16 7.75 6.86 -22.19
CA LEU A 16 6.40 6.80 -21.63
C LEU A 16 5.92 5.38 -21.42
N GLN A 17 6.22 4.45 -22.34
CA GLN A 17 5.90 3.04 -22.18
C GLN A 17 6.63 2.43 -20.97
N SER A 18 7.91 2.74 -20.81
CA SER A 18 8.68 2.32 -19.64
C SER A 18 8.07 2.87 -18.34
N LYS A 19 7.72 4.15 -18.32
CA LYS A 19 7.07 4.80 -17.17
C LYS A 19 5.71 4.18 -16.85
N PHE A 20 4.92 3.85 -17.85
CA PHE A 20 3.63 3.18 -17.68
C PHE A 20 3.80 1.80 -17.02
N ILE A 21 4.69 0.96 -17.56
CA ILE A 21 4.97 -0.38 -17.03
C ILE A 21 5.46 -0.29 -15.58
N GLN A 22 6.40 0.61 -15.29
CA GLN A 22 6.92 0.82 -13.94
C GLN A 22 5.81 1.28 -12.98
N SER A 23 4.99 2.26 -13.38
CA SER A 23 3.88 2.75 -12.56
C SER A 23 2.90 1.62 -12.25
N GLN A 24 2.56 0.79 -13.24
CA GLN A 24 1.65 -0.34 -13.07
C GLN A 24 2.22 -1.43 -12.13
N GLN A 25 3.52 -1.71 -12.21
CA GLN A 25 4.19 -2.61 -11.27
C GLN A 25 4.12 -2.07 -9.84
N GLN A 26 4.40 -0.76 -9.65
CA GLN A 26 4.32 -0.12 -8.33
C GLN A 26 2.90 -0.16 -7.76
N VAL A 27 1.86 0.06 -8.58
CA VAL A 27 0.46 -0.11 -8.14
C VAL A 27 0.22 -1.51 -7.58
N ASN A 28 0.70 -2.55 -8.26
CA ASN A 28 0.52 -3.94 -7.82
C ASN A 28 1.28 -4.22 -6.52
N THR A 29 2.51 -3.72 -6.38
CA THR A 29 3.29 -3.83 -5.14
C THR A 29 2.59 -3.16 -3.96
N VAL A 30 2.11 -1.93 -4.13
CA VAL A 30 1.41 -1.20 -3.07
C VAL A 30 0.09 -1.89 -2.70
N LYS A 31 -0.66 -2.42 -3.67
CA LYS A 31 -1.87 -3.22 -3.40
C LYS A 31 -1.57 -4.45 -2.54
N ALA A 32 -0.48 -5.17 -2.83
CA ALA A 32 -0.06 -6.31 -2.03
C ALA A 32 0.33 -5.90 -0.60
N GLN A 33 1.03 -4.77 -0.43
CA GLN A 33 1.38 -4.21 0.88
C GLN A 33 0.13 -3.84 1.69
N ILE A 34 -0.86 -3.18 1.06
CA ILE A 34 -2.14 -2.85 1.70
C ILE A 34 -2.85 -4.12 2.18
N ALA A 35 -2.96 -5.14 1.33
CA ALA A 35 -3.58 -6.41 1.69
C ALA A 35 -2.89 -7.09 2.89
N GLY A 36 -1.55 -7.04 2.92
CA GLY A 36 -0.75 -7.51 4.06
C GLY A 36 -1.08 -6.75 5.35
N LYS A 37 -1.06 -5.42 5.32
CA LYS A 37 -1.36 -4.58 6.48
C LYS A 37 -2.81 -4.71 6.96
N GLN A 38 -3.77 -4.85 6.05
CA GLN A 38 -5.17 -5.12 6.40
C GLN A 38 -5.33 -6.46 7.13
N ARG A 39 -4.57 -7.49 6.71
CA ARG A 39 -4.56 -8.79 7.41
C ARG A 39 -3.96 -8.68 8.81
N GLU A 40 -2.83 -7.99 8.96
CA GLU A 40 -2.21 -7.72 10.28
C GLU A 40 -3.17 -6.99 11.21
N ARG A 41 -3.79 -5.91 10.73
CA ARG A 41 -4.81 -5.14 11.46
C ARG A 41 -5.96 -6.02 11.91
N LYS A 42 -6.51 -6.84 11.01
CA LYS A 42 -7.63 -7.74 11.33
C LYS A 42 -7.25 -8.78 12.38
N LEU A 43 -6.04 -9.33 12.32
CA LEU A 43 -5.56 -10.27 13.33
C LEU A 43 -5.42 -9.59 14.70
N ALA A 44 -4.83 -8.39 14.73
CA ALA A 44 -4.72 -7.60 15.96
C ALA A 44 -6.10 -7.26 16.56
N GLU A 45 -7.08 -6.90 15.72
CA GLU A 45 -8.45 -6.60 16.15
C GLU A 45 -9.15 -7.83 16.75
N LEU A 46 -9.01 -8.99 16.11
CA LEU A 46 -9.57 -10.24 16.61
C LEU A 46 -8.93 -10.64 17.95
N THR A 47 -7.60 -10.59 18.04
CA THR A 47 -6.89 -10.90 19.31
C THR A 47 -7.30 -9.94 20.41
N ARG A 48 -7.44 -8.63 20.12
CA ARG A 48 -7.91 -7.66 21.10
C ARG A 48 -9.31 -8.00 21.63
N ARG A 49 -10.21 -8.42 20.74
CA ARG A 49 -11.58 -8.82 21.08
C ARG A 49 -11.61 -10.07 21.97
N GLU A 50 -10.75 -11.06 21.69
CA GLU A 50 -10.57 -12.23 22.55
C GLU A 50 -10.08 -11.83 23.95
N LEU A 51 -9.10 -10.92 24.03
CA LEU A 51 -8.59 -10.40 25.31
C LEU A 51 -9.64 -9.60 26.10
N ASP A 52 -10.61 -8.98 25.42
CA ASP A 52 -11.71 -8.27 26.05
C ASP A 52 -12.69 -9.21 26.78
N GLY A 53 -12.71 -10.50 26.41
CA GLY A 53 -13.52 -11.54 27.07
C GLY A 53 -12.86 -12.22 28.27
N LEU A 54 -11.60 -11.88 28.59
CA LEU A 54 -10.87 -12.48 29.71
C LEU A 54 -11.08 -11.71 31.02
N ASP A 55 -11.06 -12.43 32.13
CA ASP A 55 -11.07 -11.85 33.47
C ASP A 55 -9.81 -11.02 33.72
N ASN A 56 -9.94 -9.94 34.51
CA ASN A 56 -8.85 -8.99 34.75
C ASN A 56 -7.62 -9.60 35.45
N ASP A 57 -7.79 -10.70 36.20
CA ASP A 57 -6.70 -11.40 36.91
C ASP A 57 -5.98 -12.43 36.02
N THR A 58 -6.39 -12.56 34.76
CA THR A 58 -5.79 -13.53 33.84
C THR A 58 -4.35 -13.14 33.53
N LYS A 59 -3.41 -14.05 33.84
CA LYS A 59 -2.00 -13.89 33.47
C LYS A 59 -1.84 -13.96 31.96
N THR A 60 -1.36 -12.89 31.34
CA THR A 60 -1.06 -12.87 29.91
C THR A 60 0.44 -12.89 29.64
N TYR A 61 0.83 -13.40 28.48
CA TYR A 61 2.23 -13.52 28.08
C TYR A 61 2.44 -12.96 26.68
N LYS A 62 3.36 -12.01 26.55
CA LYS A 62 3.71 -11.35 25.29
C LYS A 62 4.85 -12.12 24.60
N PRO A 63 4.71 -12.51 23.34
CA PRO A 63 5.81 -13.10 22.58
C PRO A 63 6.91 -12.06 22.32
N ILE A 64 8.16 -12.45 22.56
CA ILE A 64 9.38 -11.71 22.21
C ILE A 64 10.35 -12.70 21.56
N GLY A 65 10.37 -12.71 20.22
CA GLY A 65 11.16 -13.68 19.47
C GLY A 65 10.70 -15.12 19.75
N LYS A 66 11.58 -15.93 20.36
CA LYS A 66 11.29 -17.32 20.77
C LYS A 66 10.85 -17.45 22.24
N MET A 67 10.76 -16.33 22.96
CA MET A 67 10.42 -16.30 24.38
C MET A 67 9.05 -15.67 24.60
N PHE A 68 8.49 -15.87 25.79
CA PHE A 68 7.24 -15.26 26.23
C PHE A 68 7.45 -14.60 27.59
N ILE A 69 7.14 -13.32 27.71
CA ILE A 69 7.25 -12.56 28.97
C ILE A 69 5.86 -12.30 29.56
N GLN A 70 5.71 -12.48 30.86
CA GLN A 70 4.45 -12.14 31.52
C GLN A 70 4.20 -10.63 31.41
N SER A 71 2.99 -10.24 31.04
CA SER A 71 2.56 -8.85 30.92
C SER A 71 1.15 -8.69 31.51
N PRO A 72 0.83 -7.54 32.12
CA PRO A 72 -0.53 -7.23 32.54
C PRO A 72 -1.49 -7.24 31.35
N LEU A 73 -2.73 -7.69 31.58
CA LEU A 73 -3.77 -7.72 30.55
C LEU A 73 -4.04 -6.31 29.97
N SER A 74 -3.96 -5.26 30.80
CA SER A 74 -4.10 -3.86 30.39
C SER A 74 -3.07 -3.46 29.32
N ASP A 75 -1.82 -3.86 29.51
CA ASP A 75 -0.71 -3.51 28.63
C ASP A 75 -0.81 -4.28 27.32
N MET A 76 -1.25 -5.54 27.40
CA MET A 76 -1.54 -6.36 26.23
C MET A 76 -2.66 -5.74 25.37
N LYS A 77 -3.77 -5.31 26.00
CA LYS A 77 -4.87 -4.65 25.30
C LYS A 77 -4.41 -3.35 24.65
N LYS A 78 -3.69 -2.52 25.38
CA LYS A 78 -3.14 -1.25 24.86
C LYS A 78 -2.22 -1.49 23.66
N HIS A 79 -1.34 -2.48 23.75
CA HIS A 79 -0.45 -2.85 22.64
C HIS A 79 -1.21 -3.17 21.35
N TYR A 80 -2.30 -3.95 21.43
CA TYR A 80 -3.10 -4.24 20.24
C TYR A 80 -3.90 -3.03 19.76
N VAL A 81 -4.35 -2.13 20.63
CA VAL A 81 -4.97 -0.85 20.23
C VAL A 81 -3.99 0.01 19.44
N ASP A 82 -2.77 0.18 19.97
CA ASP A 82 -1.72 0.96 19.34
C ASP A 82 -1.31 0.35 17.99
N SER A 83 -1.18 -0.98 17.93
CA SER A 83 -0.87 -1.72 16.69
C SER A 83 -1.95 -1.59 15.62
N ILE A 84 -3.24 -1.59 16.00
CA ILE A 84 -4.34 -1.33 15.06
C ILE A 84 -4.27 0.09 14.52
N ALA A 85 -4.04 1.08 15.39
CA ALA A 85 -3.96 2.49 14.99
C ALA A 85 -2.76 2.78 14.07
N GLU A 86 -1.61 2.14 14.34
CA GLU A 86 -0.43 2.19 13.47
C GLU A 86 -0.73 1.57 12.11
N ALA A 87 -1.32 0.37 12.07
CA ALA A 87 -1.70 -0.28 10.82
C ALA A 87 -2.71 0.55 10.01
N ASP A 88 -3.69 1.19 10.66
CA ASP A 88 -4.63 2.10 10.01
C ASP A 88 -3.94 3.33 9.40
N THR A 89 -2.92 3.86 10.08
CA THR A 89 -2.12 4.99 9.58
C THR A 89 -1.28 4.57 8.37
N ASP A 90 -0.63 3.41 8.44
CA ASP A 90 0.13 2.82 7.33
C ASP A 90 -0.74 2.55 6.11
N ILE A 91 -1.91 1.94 6.30
CA ILE A 91 -2.87 1.68 5.21
C ILE A 91 -3.25 3.00 4.52
N LYS A 92 -3.61 4.05 5.29
CA LYS A 92 -3.94 5.37 4.72
C LYS A 92 -2.79 5.98 3.93
N ASN A 93 -1.55 5.81 4.39
CA ASN A 93 -0.38 6.29 3.67
C ASN A 93 -0.13 5.50 2.38
N LEU A 94 -0.26 4.18 2.43
CA LEU A 94 -0.15 3.31 1.25
C LEU A 94 -1.26 3.59 0.23
N GLU A 95 -2.50 3.87 0.65
CA GLU A 95 -3.60 4.26 -0.24
C GLU A 95 -3.32 5.57 -0.97
N LYS A 96 -2.68 6.55 -0.32
CA LYS A 96 -2.24 7.78 -0.99
C LYS A 96 -1.18 7.49 -2.05
N THR A 97 -0.20 6.64 -1.71
CA THR A 97 0.85 6.20 -2.63
C THR A 97 0.26 5.41 -3.81
N GLN A 98 -0.72 4.54 -3.57
CA GLN A 98 -1.45 3.81 -4.60
C GLN A 98 -2.10 4.77 -5.58
N LYS A 99 -2.88 5.75 -5.08
CA LYS A 99 -3.55 6.75 -5.92
C LYS A 99 -2.57 7.57 -6.76
N TYR A 100 -1.41 7.89 -6.20
CA TYR A 100 -0.34 8.57 -6.95
C TYR A 100 0.14 7.72 -8.13
N TRP A 101 0.46 6.44 -7.91
CA TRP A 101 0.92 5.56 -8.98
C TRP A 101 -0.17 5.23 -10.00
N GLU A 102 -1.43 5.09 -9.56
CA GLU A 102 -2.59 4.92 -10.45
C GLU A 102 -2.76 6.14 -11.37
N ARG A 103 -2.62 7.36 -10.83
CA ARG A 103 -2.65 8.58 -11.62
C ARG A 103 -1.47 8.65 -12.60
N SER A 104 -0.25 8.34 -12.14
CA SER A 104 0.95 8.30 -13.00
C SER A 104 0.80 7.30 -14.14
N ALA A 105 0.21 6.13 -13.88
CA ALA A 105 -0.08 5.14 -14.91
C ALA A 105 -1.13 5.64 -15.91
N SER A 106 -2.22 6.22 -15.43
CA SER A 106 -3.28 6.76 -16.29
C SER A 106 -2.79 7.93 -17.15
N ASP A 107 -1.98 8.83 -16.59
CA ASP A 107 -1.39 9.95 -17.32
C ASP A 107 -0.42 9.45 -18.41
N ALA A 108 0.41 8.45 -18.10
CA ALA A 108 1.32 7.84 -19.08
C ALA A 108 0.55 7.12 -20.20
N GLU A 109 -0.53 6.41 -19.88
CA GLU A 109 -1.41 5.75 -20.85
C GLU A 109 -2.11 6.76 -21.77
N GLY A 110 -2.64 7.86 -21.22
CA GLY A 110 -3.25 8.95 -21.99
C GLY A 110 -2.28 9.56 -22.99
N ASN A 111 -1.08 9.92 -22.53
CA ASN A 111 -0.03 10.46 -23.39
C ASN A 111 0.41 9.47 -24.49
N LEU A 112 0.50 8.18 -24.19
CA LEU A 112 0.79 7.14 -25.19
C LEU A 112 -0.32 7.06 -26.25
N LYS A 113 -1.58 7.12 -25.83
CA LYS A 113 -2.73 7.09 -26.73
C LYS A 113 -2.78 8.31 -27.64
N ASP A 114 -2.46 9.49 -27.12
CA ASP A 114 -2.42 10.73 -27.92
C ASP A 114 -1.31 10.70 -28.97
N ILE A 115 -0.13 10.15 -28.63
CA ILE A 115 0.96 9.96 -29.60
C ILE A 115 0.55 8.97 -30.71
N LEU A 116 -0.16 7.89 -30.36
CA LEU A 116 -0.63 6.89 -31.32
C LEU A 116 -1.79 7.37 -32.19
N GLN A 117 -2.64 8.26 -31.67
CA GLN A 117 -3.76 8.87 -32.38
C GLN A 117 -3.38 10.15 -33.14
N GLY A 118 -2.12 10.26 -33.60
CA GLY A 118 -1.57 11.42 -34.32
C GLY A 118 -2.56 12.08 -35.29
N PRO A 119 -2.44 13.41 -35.52
CA PRO A 119 -3.52 14.30 -35.93
C PRO A 119 -4.39 13.66 -37.02
N ARG A 120 -5.66 13.42 -36.69
CA ARG A 120 -6.67 12.95 -37.64
C ARG A 120 -6.71 13.92 -38.82
N THR A 121 -6.08 13.55 -39.93
CA THR A 121 -6.47 14.05 -41.26
C THR A 121 -7.81 13.48 -41.65
#